data_AF-A0A651GSF6-F1
#
_entry.id   AF-A0A651GSF6-F1
#
_cell.length_a   1.000
_cell.length_b   1.000
_cell.length_c   1.000
_cell.angle_alpha   90.00
_cell.angle_beta   90.00
_cell.angle_gamma   90.00
#
_symmetry.space_group_name_H-M   'P 1'
#
loop_
_entity.id
_entity.type
_entity.pdbx_description
1 polymer ?
#
loop_
_entity_poly.entity_id
_entity_poly.type
_entity_poly.pdbx_seq_one_letter_code
_entity_poly.pdbx_strand_id
1 'polypeptide(L)'
;MSDRKRPLRQRTRNQWWRISGARLIIYMALLLGIVVALLIEPYHDELSLNLVSEILGGAFLIFVIDVLLVRSKTKQWGVVQEQCDYLIARNVSRIREGLVYRAFGFRPHIKTGLEGAELTEDVRKQRDELLDTLQKLPAEELAKRIVPSLFTELNFNYFEEKANETWNLLNMKHAEYLAPELVAMLMDLNTSLKDLGAHIRMYGRSEQFQEERMYYQRTGTEGAAHTLCDLIEVLVDLKEEGYSEPART
;
A
#
# COMPACT_ATOMS: atom_id res chain seq x y z
N MET A 1 16.53 -6.64 -15.47
CA MET A 1 16.66 -7.40 -14.21
C MET A 1 16.87 -6.54 -12.95
N SER A 2 16.82 -5.19 -13.00
CA SER A 2 17.15 -4.32 -11.84
C SER A 2 15.93 -3.81 -11.02
N ASP A 3 14.70 -4.02 -11.47
CA ASP A 3 13.52 -3.33 -10.89
C ASP A 3 12.89 -4.02 -9.67
N ARG A 4 13.24 -5.28 -9.39
CA ARG A 4 12.68 -6.06 -8.25
C ARG A 4 13.26 -5.68 -6.89
N LYS A 5 14.33 -4.88 -6.82
CA LYS A 5 14.96 -4.47 -5.56
C LYS A 5 14.38 -3.19 -4.95
N ARG A 6 13.40 -2.55 -5.62
CA ARG A 6 12.79 -1.30 -5.16
C ARG A 6 11.42 -1.60 -4.52
N PRO A 7 11.02 -0.87 -3.47
CA PRO A 7 9.68 -0.96 -2.91
C PRO A 7 8.61 -0.81 -4.00
N LEU A 8 7.51 -1.56 -3.89
CA LEU A 8 6.35 -1.57 -4.77
C LEU A 8 5.83 -0.15 -4.99
N ARG A 9 5.76 0.67 -3.94
CA ARG A 9 5.40 2.08 -4.02
C ARG A 9 6.30 2.89 -4.97
N GLN A 10 7.60 2.58 -5.02
CA GLN A 10 8.54 3.21 -5.96
C GLN A 10 8.46 2.60 -7.36
N ARG A 11 8.16 1.29 -7.47
CA ARG A 11 8.02 0.60 -8.77
C ARG A 11 6.80 1.08 -9.54
N THR A 12 5.64 1.16 -8.88
CA THR A 12 4.40 1.67 -9.47
C THR A 12 4.58 3.10 -9.97
N ARG A 13 5.28 3.95 -9.22
CA ARG A 13 5.63 5.32 -9.62
C ARG A 13 6.58 5.38 -10.83
N ASN A 14 7.49 4.42 -10.97
CA ASN A 14 8.47 4.39 -12.07
C ASN A 14 7.94 3.82 -13.39
N GLN A 15 6.94 2.93 -13.33
CA GLN A 15 6.32 2.36 -14.53
C GLN A 15 5.73 3.42 -15.47
N TRP A 16 5.27 4.55 -14.93
CA TRP A 16 4.79 5.71 -15.69
C TRP A 16 5.87 6.37 -16.56
N TRP A 17 7.14 6.33 -16.15
CA TRP A 17 8.24 6.92 -16.94
C TRP A 17 8.58 6.11 -18.20
N ARG A 18 8.32 4.79 -18.22
CA ARG A 18 8.53 3.97 -19.44
C ARG A 18 7.57 4.34 -20.57
N ILE A 19 6.37 4.84 -20.25
CA ILE A 19 5.42 5.34 -21.26
C ILE A 19 5.99 6.57 -22.00
N SER A 20 6.85 7.36 -21.35
CA SER A 20 7.51 8.52 -21.98
C SER A 20 8.51 8.14 -23.09
N GLY A 21 9.10 6.93 -23.06
CA GLY A 21 10.04 6.49 -24.08
C GLY A 21 9.39 6.26 -25.45
N ALA A 22 8.14 5.76 -25.47
CA ALA A 22 7.39 5.57 -26.71
C ALA A 22 7.03 6.90 -27.40
N ARG A 23 6.82 7.97 -26.62
CA ARG A 23 6.52 9.31 -27.16
C ARG A 23 7.68 9.91 -27.94
N LEU A 24 8.90 9.68 -27.46
CA LEU A 24 10.13 10.20 -28.09
C LEU A 24 10.32 9.59 -29.50
N ILE A 25 9.95 8.32 -29.67
CA ILE A 25 9.98 7.62 -30.97
C ILE A 25 8.96 8.23 -31.95
N ILE A 26 7.75 8.56 -31.47
CA ILE A 26 6.69 9.16 -32.31
C ILE A 26 7.09 10.57 -32.78
N TYR A 27 7.63 11.41 -31.89
CA TYR A 27 8.12 12.74 -32.28
C TYR A 27 9.30 12.66 -33.24
N MET A 28 10.20 11.70 -33.07
CA MET A 28 11.29 11.44 -34.02
C MET A 28 10.77 11.01 -35.39
N ALA A 29 9.74 10.16 -35.45
CA ALA A 29 9.12 9.74 -36.71
C ALA A 29 8.43 10.91 -37.44
N LEU A 30 7.73 11.79 -36.71
CA LEU A 30 7.13 13.00 -37.25
C LEU A 30 8.20 13.96 -37.81
N LEU A 31 9.28 14.18 -37.06
CA LEU A 31 10.37 15.04 -37.50
C LEU A 31 11.08 14.50 -38.74
N LEU A 32 11.29 13.18 -38.80
CA LEU A 32 11.82 12.50 -39.98
C LEU A 32 10.89 12.68 -41.20
N GLY A 33 9.57 12.57 -41.00
CA GLY A 33 8.58 12.79 -42.07
C GLY A 33 8.63 14.20 -42.64
N ILE A 34 8.78 15.21 -41.79
CA ILE A 34 8.94 16.62 -42.22
C ILE A 34 10.23 16.81 -43.01
N VAL A 35 11.35 16.21 -42.56
CA VAL A 35 12.63 16.28 -43.28
C VAL A 35 12.52 15.63 -44.66
N VAL A 36 11.86 14.48 -44.77
CA VAL A 36 11.63 13.82 -46.06
C VAL A 36 10.77 14.67 -46.99
N ALA A 37 9.73 15.33 -46.47
CA ALA A 37 8.89 16.23 -47.26
C ALA A 37 9.69 17.41 -47.83
N LEU A 38 10.54 18.04 -47.02
CA LEU A 38 11.42 19.15 -47.43
C LEU A 38 12.49 18.72 -48.45
N LEU A 39 12.96 17.48 -48.39
CA LEU A 39 13.90 16.95 -49.38
C LEU A 39 13.26 16.67 -50.74
N ILE A 40 11.94 16.42 -50.76
CA ILE A 40 11.18 16.09 -51.98
C ILE A 40 10.56 17.34 -52.63
N GLU A 41 10.35 18.43 -51.87
CA GLU A 41 9.87 19.74 -52.34
C GLU A 41 10.48 20.18 -53.69
N PRO A 42 11.81 20.16 -53.91
CA PRO A 42 12.39 20.61 -55.19
C PRO A 42 12.05 19.72 -56.40
N TYR A 43 11.53 18.50 -56.19
CA TYR A 43 11.20 17.55 -57.25
C TYR A 43 9.70 17.41 -57.50
N HIS A 44 8.89 17.50 -56.44
CA HIS A 44 7.43 17.31 -56.51
C HIS A 44 6.71 18.21 -55.50
N ASP A 45 6.36 19.42 -55.94
CA ASP A 45 5.76 20.47 -55.12
C ASP A 45 4.40 20.04 -54.50
N GLU A 46 3.47 19.55 -55.33
CA GLU A 46 2.14 19.09 -54.88
C GLU A 46 2.20 17.91 -53.88
N LEU A 47 3.15 16.99 -54.09
CA LEU A 47 3.33 15.84 -53.21
C LEU A 47 3.86 16.30 -51.84
N SER A 48 4.81 17.24 -51.84
CA SER A 48 5.39 17.78 -50.61
C SER A 48 4.33 18.50 -49.75
N LEU A 49 3.49 19.31 -50.37
CA LEU A 49 2.42 20.06 -49.69
C LEU A 49 1.37 19.13 -49.07
N ASN A 50 0.95 18.10 -49.80
CA ASN A 50 0.02 17.09 -49.29
C ASN A 50 0.63 16.30 -48.13
N LEU A 51 1.90 15.88 -48.26
CA LEU A 51 2.60 15.15 -47.20
C LEU A 51 2.74 15.99 -45.93
N VAL A 52 3.11 17.27 -46.07
CA VAL A 52 3.20 18.20 -44.94
C VAL A 52 1.84 18.39 -44.28
N SER A 53 0.76 18.59 -45.06
CA SER A 53 -0.59 18.75 -44.51
C SER A 53 -1.06 17.51 -43.73
N GLU A 54 -0.81 16.31 -44.25
CA GLU A 54 -1.19 15.06 -43.60
C GLU A 54 -0.34 14.78 -42.35
N ILE A 55 0.97 15.03 -42.40
CA ILE A 55 1.87 14.93 -41.25
C ILE A 55 1.46 15.93 -40.17
N LEU A 56 1.08 17.15 -40.53
CA LEU A 56 0.69 18.19 -39.58
C LEU A 56 -0.67 17.89 -38.95
N GLY A 57 -1.62 17.35 -39.72
CA GLY A 57 -2.89 16.82 -39.21
C GLY A 57 -2.71 15.64 -38.26
N GLY A 58 -1.86 14.68 -38.64
CA GLY A 58 -1.50 13.54 -37.78
C GLY A 58 -0.79 13.96 -36.50
N ALA A 59 0.16 14.90 -36.59
CA ALA A 59 0.85 15.49 -35.46
C ALA A 59 -0.12 16.19 -34.50
N PHE A 60 -1.08 16.95 -35.05
CA PHE A 60 -2.10 17.63 -34.25
C PHE A 60 -3.02 16.64 -33.53
N LEU A 61 -3.46 15.58 -34.19
CA LEU A 61 -4.27 14.51 -33.57
C LEU A 61 -3.50 13.83 -32.43
N ILE A 62 -2.25 13.44 -32.69
CA ILE A 62 -1.36 12.83 -31.67
C ILE A 62 -1.14 13.81 -30.51
N PHE A 63 -0.93 15.09 -30.80
CA PHE A 63 -0.77 16.13 -29.79
C PHE A 63 -2.03 16.28 -28.94
N VAL A 64 -3.22 16.31 -29.52
CA VAL A 64 -4.50 16.38 -28.79
C VAL A 64 -4.67 15.15 -27.89
N ILE A 65 -4.40 13.94 -28.40
CA ILE A 65 -4.48 12.72 -27.61
C ILE A 65 -3.46 12.75 -26.46
N ASP A 66 -2.20 13.08 -26.73
CA ASP A 66 -1.14 13.02 -25.72
C ASP A 66 -1.26 14.16 -24.68
N VAL A 67 -1.51 15.38 -25.12
CA VAL A 67 -1.57 16.57 -24.23
C VAL A 67 -2.90 16.66 -23.49
N LEU A 68 -4.03 16.49 -24.17
CA LEU A 68 -5.33 16.70 -23.51
C LEU A 68 -5.81 15.44 -22.79
N LEU A 69 -5.74 14.28 -23.42
CA LEU A 69 -6.25 13.04 -22.83
C LEU A 69 -5.24 12.40 -21.88
N VAL A 70 -3.99 12.20 -22.33
CA VAL A 70 -3.02 11.43 -21.54
C VAL A 70 -2.44 12.27 -20.40
N ARG A 71 -1.97 13.49 -20.63
CA ARG A 71 -1.35 14.31 -19.58
C ARG A 71 -2.34 14.73 -18.48
N SER A 72 -3.56 15.11 -18.85
CA SER A 72 -4.60 15.49 -17.89
C SER A 72 -4.99 14.32 -17.00
N LYS A 73 -5.26 13.15 -17.60
CA LYS A 73 -5.53 11.91 -16.84
C LYS A 73 -4.33 11.50 -16.00
N THR A 74 -3.11 11.53 -16.52
CA THR A 74 -1.89 11.15 -15.78
C THR A 74 -1.70 12.03 -14.55
N LYS A 75 -1.93 13.35 -14.66
CA LYS A 75 -1.84 14.26 -13.51
C LYS A 75 -2.91 13.94 -12.46
N GLN A 76 -4.15 13.74 -12.88
CA GLN A 76 -5.23 13.35 -11.97
C GLN A 76 -4.94 12.01 -11.29
N TRP A 77 -4.41 11.03 -12.03
CA TRP A 77 -4.03 9.73 -11.49
C TRP A 77 -2.88 9.80 -10.50
N GLY A 78 -1.87 10.64 -10.75
CA GLY A 78 -0.79 10.87 -9.79
C GLY A 78 -1.33 11.35 -8.44
N VAL A 79 -2.29 12.28 -8.45
CA VAL A 79 -2.94 12.79 -7.23
C VAL A 79 -3.77 11.71 -6.55
N VAL A 80 -4.58 10.94 -7.30
CA VAL A 80 -5.39 9.85 -6.75
C VAL A 80 -4.52 8.76 -6.13
N GLN A 81 -3.42 8.38 -6.81
CA GLN A 81 -2.48 7.38 -6.32
C GLN A 81 -1.83 7.85 -5.01
N GLU A 82 -1.39 9.10 -4.94
CA GLU A 82 -0.81 9.67 -3.72
C GLU A 82 -1.79 9.67 -2.55
N GLN A 83 -3.06 10.00 -2.81
CA GLN A 83 -4.12 9.92 -1.80
C GLN A 83 -4.40 8.49 -1.35
N CYS A 84 -4.45 7.53 -2.27
CA CYS A 84 -4.63 6.11 -1.93
C CYS A 84 -3.45 5.60 -1.10
N ASP A 85 -2.21 5.86 -1.53
CA ASP A 85 -0.99 5.52 -0.80
C ASP A 85 -1.02 6.11 0.62
N TYR A 86 -1.45 7.37 0.77
CA TYR A 86 -1.59 8.01 2.07
C TYR A 86 -2.62 7.32 2.96
N LEU A 87 -3.81 7.01 2.43
CA LEU A 87 -4.88 6.35 3.20
C LEU A 87 -4.45 4.95 3.65
N ILE A 88 -3.80 4.20 2.75
CA ILE A 88 -3.23 2.88 3.05
C ILE A 88 -2.17 3.03 4.14
N ALA A 89 -1.18 3.93 3.96
CA ALA A 89 -0.09 4.10 4.91
C ALA A 89 -0.57 4.52 6.30
N ARG A 90 -1.58 5.40 6.35
CA ARG A 90 -2.22 5.82 7.59
C ARG A 90 -2.92 4.65 8.27
N ASN A 91 -3.67 3.83 7.52
CA ASN A 91 -4.38 2.68 8.08
C ASN A 91 -3.40 1.64 8.61
N VAL A 92 -2.39 1.25 7.81
CA VAL A 92 -1.33 0.33 8.21
C VAL A 92 -0.62 0.83 9.47
N SER A 93 -0.20 2.10 9.51
CA SER A 93 0.46 2.65 10.70
C SER A 93 -0.42 2.57 11.96
N ARG A 94 -1.73 2.83 11.83
CA ARG A 94 -2.68 2.72 12.94
C ARG A 94 -2.84 1.29 13.42
N ILE A 95 -2.93 0.33 12.49
CA ILE A 95 -3.01 -1.09 12.81
C ILE A 95 -1.74 -1.53 13.53
N ARG A 96 -0.56 -1.17 13.02
CA ARG A 96 0.74 -1.49 13.66
C ARG A 96 0.79 -0.98 15.10
N GLU A 97 0.39 0.26 15.33
CA GLU A 97 0.35 0.86 16.66
C GLU A 97 -0.69 0.19 17.59
N GLY A 98 -1.91 0.00 17.09
CA GLY A 98 -2.97 -0.65 17.84
C GLY A 98 -2.64 -2.10 18.18
N LEU A 99 -1.99 -2.83 17.27
CA LEU A 99 -1.54 -4.20 17.48
C LEU A 99 -0.54 -4.27 18.64
N VAL A 100 0.55 -3.49 18.59
CA VAL A 100 1.57 -3.54 19.64
C VAL A 100 1.03 -3.12 21.00
N TYR A 101 0.15 -2.12 21.04
CA TYR A 101 -0.44 -1.63 22.28
C TYR A 101 -1.45 -2.64 22.86
N ARG A 102 -2.38 -3.14 22.03
CA ARG A 102 -3.51 -3.95 22.49
C ARG A 102 -3.18 -5.42 22.68
N ALA A 103 -2.34 -5.99 21.80
CA ALA A 103 -1.96 -7.40 21.85
C ALA A 103 -0.72 -7.66 22.70
N PHE A 104 0.20 -6.69 22.80
CA PHE A 104 1.49 -6.88 23.50
C PHE A 104 1.77 -5.86 24.60
N GLY A 105 0.84 -4.93 24.88
CA GLY A 105 0.99 -3.97 25.97
C GLY A 105 2.14 -2.98 25.78
N PHE A 106 2.51 -2.68 24.54
CA PHE A 106 3.64 -1.79 24.22
C PHE A 106 3.50 -0.43 24.91
N ARG A 107 4.54 -0.04 25.66
CA ARG A 107 4.68 1.27 26.29
C ARG A 107 6.04 1.84 25.89
N PRO A 108 6.07 2.88 25.03
CA PRO A 108 7.34 3.44 24.60
C PRO A 108 8.07 4.10 25.77
N HIS A 109 9.40 3.96 25.78
CA HIS A 109 10.25 4.68 26.71
C HIS A 109 10.47 6.11 26.18
N ILE A 110 9.90 7.10 26.85
CA ILE A 110 10.01 8.50 26.46
C ILE A 110 11.33 9.06 26.99
N LYS A 111 12.29 9.32 26.10
CA LYS A 111 13.54 10.01 26.46
C LYS A 111 13.24 11.47 26.78
N THR A 112 13.80 11.96 27.90
CA THR A 112 13.68 13.35 28.30
C THR A 112 14.41 14.26 27.31
N GLY A 113 13.76 15.34 26.87
CA GLY A 113 14.34 16.35 25.98
C GLY A 113 14.04 16.19 24.48
N LEU A 114 13.33 15.13 24.07
CA LEU A 114 12.80 15.02 22.70
C LEU A 114 11.43 15.68 22.59
N GLU A 115 11.24 16.54 21.59
CA GLU A 115 9.96 17.20 21.31
C GLU A 115 9.46 16.92 19.88
N GLY A 116 8.13 16.86 19.73
CA GLY A 116 7.46 16.81 18.43
C GLY A 116 7.88 15.63 17.53
N ALA A 117 8.55 15.94 16.43
CA ALA A 117 8.90 14.99 15.38
C ALA A 117 9.92 13.93 15.85
N GLU A 118 10.91 14.34 16.64
CA GLU A 118 11.98 13.45 17.12
C GLU A 118 11.43 12.40 18.09
N LEU A 119 10.50 12.80 18.96
CA LEU A 119 9.81 11.88 19.86
C LEU A 119 8.98 10.86 19.05
N THR A 120 8.27 11.32 18.02
CA THR A 120 7.45 10.45 17.17
C THR A 120 8.32 9.43 16.43
N GLU A 121 9.49 9.84 15.97
CA GLU A 121 10.46 8.96 15.30
C GLU A 121 11.06 7.93 16.27
N ASP A 122 11.43 8.32 17.48
CA ASP A 122 11.94 7.41 18.50
C ASP A 122 10.89 6.36 18.91
N VAL A 123 9.63 6.76 19.12
CA VAL A 123 8.52 5.83 19.41
C VAL A 123 8.30 4.86 18.25
N ARG A 124 8.35 5.34 17.01
CA ARG A 124 8.22 4.49 15.82
C ARG A 124 9.35 3.48 15.74
N LYS A 125 10.58 3.89 16.03
CA LYS A 125 11.74 3.01 16.05
C LYS A 125 11.60 1.90 17.09
N GLN A 126 11.21 2.25 18.32
CA GLN A 126 10.98 1.26 19.38
C GLN A 126 9.87 0.26 19.02
N ARG A 127 8.78 0.73 18.39
CA ARG A 127 7.71 -0.14 17.89
C ARG A 127 8.21 -1.06 16.78
N ASP A 128 8.99 -0.52 15.85
CA ASP A 128 9.53 -1.28 14.74
C ASP A 128 10.47 -2.38 15.24
N GLU A 129 11.37 -2.06 16.19
CA GLU A 129 12.23 -3.04 16.86
C GLU A 129 11.44 -4.14 17.57
N LEU A 130 10.32 -3.78 18.21
CA LEU A 130 9.41 -4.77 18.81
C LEU A 130 8.80 -5.68 17.75
N LEU A 131 8.22 -5.13 16.68
CA LEU A 131 7.59 -5.92 15.61
C LEU A 131 8.59 -6.85 14.93
N ASP A 132 9.81 -6.37 14.63
CA ASP A 132 10.88 -7.17 14.05
C ASP A 132 11.35 -8.30 14.99
N THR A 133 11.23 -8.08 16.30
CA THR A 133 11.49 -9.13 17.31
C THR A 133 10.36 -10.15 17.35
N LEU A 134 9.11 -9.70 17.34
CA LEU A 134 7.93 -10.57 17.40
C LEU A 134 7.77 -11.43 16.14
N GLN A 135 8.12 -10.90 14.96
CA GLN A 135 8.07 -11.62 13.68
C GLN A 135 8.93 -12.89 13.68
N LYS A 136 10.00 -12.92 14.48
CA LYS A 136 10.93 -14.06 14.55
C LYS A 136 10.48 -15.15 15.53
N LEU A 137 9.44 -14.87 16.32
CA LEU A 137 8.97 -15.80 17.34
C LEU A 137 7.97 -16.77 16.73
N PRO A 138 8.02 -18.07 17.08
CA PRO A 138 6.96 -18.99 16.72
C PRO A 138 5.68 -18.69 17.52
N ALA A 139 4.54 -19.16 17.00
CA ALA A 139 3.23 -18.88 17.58
C ALA A 139 3.12 -19.29 19.06
N GLU A 140 3.77 -20.38 19.48
CA GLU A 140 3.74 -20.85 20.86
C GLU A 140 4.44 -19.90 21.84
N GLU A 141 5.49 -19.21 21.38
CA GLU A 141 6.16 -18.17 22.16
C GLU A 141 5.38 -16.86 22.12
N LEU A 142 4.77 -16.55 20.98
CA LEU A 142 3.93 -15.36 20.83
C LEU A 142 2.71 -15.43 21.75
N ALA A 143 2.07 -16.60 21.87
CA ALA A 143 0.95 -16.86 22.76
C ALA A 143 1.24 -16.47 24.21
N LYS A 144 2.47 -16.69 24.68
CA LYS A 144 2.89 -16.34 26.06
C LYS A 144 3.06 -14.83 26.27
N ARG A 145 3.24 -14.06 25.19
CA ARG A 145 3.43 -12.61 25.22
C ARG A 145 2.13 -11.84 25.02
N ILE A 146 1.06 -12.50 24.59
CA ILE A 146 -0.25 -11.87 24.43
C ILE A 146 -0.75 -11.39 25.79
N VAL A 147 -1.12 -10.11 25.87
CA VAL A 147 -1.73 -9.56 27.08
C VAL A 147 -3.20 -9.97 27.19
N PRO A 148 -3.70 -10.37 28.37
CA PRO A 148 -5.11 -10.74 28.55
C PRO A 148 -6.10 -9.65 28.15
N SER A 149 -5.68 -8.37 28.22
CA SER A 149 -6.51 -7.25 27.79
C SER A 149 -6.90 -7.31 26.32
N LEU A 150 -6.17 -8.06 25.47
CA LEU A 150 -6.54 -8.30 24.07
C LEU A 150 -7.96 -8.86 23.96
N PHE A 151 -8.35 -9.76 24.87
CA PHE A 151 -9.60 -10.51 24.80
C PHE A 151 -10.78 -9.74 25.39
N THR A 152 -11.02 -8.54 24.90
CA THR A 152 -12.11 -7.66 25.34
C THR A 152 -12.98 -7.24 24.16
N GLU A 153 -14.24 -6.92 24.41
CA GLU A 153 -15.16 -6.43 23.37
C GLU A 153 -14.64 -5.14 22.71
N LEU A 154 -13.98 -4.27 23.48
CA LEU A 154 -13.37 -3.05 22.96
C LEU A 154 -12.30 -3.35 21.91
N ASN A 155 -11.45 -4.35 22.16
CA ASN A 155 -10.41 -4.74 21.21
C ASN A 155 -10.97 -5.51 20.02
N PHE A 156 -11.99 -6.35 20.23
CA PHE A 156 -12.76 -6.95 19.13
C PHE A 156 -13.28 -5.87 18.18
N ASN A 157 -14.01 -4.87 18.71
CA ASN A 157 -14.58 -3.78 17.92
C ASN A 157 -13.49 -2.97 17.20
N TYR A 158 -12.35 -2.75 17.84
CA TYR A 158 -11.21 -2.07 17.21
C TYR A 158 -10.68 -2.83 15.98
N PHE A 159 -10.39 -4.13 16.11
CA PHE A 159 -9.86 -4.90 14.97
C PHE A 159 -10.91 -5.11 13.88
N GLU A 160 -12.18 -5.24 14.25
CA GLU A 160 -13.30 -5.30 13.30
C GLU A 160 -13.44 -3.99 12.50
N GLU A 161 -13.31 -2.84 13.17
CA GLU A 161 -13.26 -1.53 12.52
C GLU A 161 -12.09 -1.45 11.54
N LYS A 162 -10.89 -1.90 11.93
CA LYS A 162 -9.70 -1.89 11.05
C LYS A 162 -9.80 -2.85 9.89
N ALA A 163 -10.44 -4.00 10.07
CA ALA A 163 -10.76 -4.89 8.97
C ALA A 163 -11.68 -4.17 7.98
N ASN A 164 -12.74 -3.52 8.46
CA ASN A 164 -13.69 -2.80 7.62
C ASN A 164 -13.06 -1.59 6.91
N GLU A 165 -12.18 -0.83 7.58
CA GLU A 165 -11.40 0.24 6.95
C GLU A 165 -10.54 -0.31 5.81
N THR A 166 -9.85 -1.44 6.03
CA THR A 166 -9.02 -2.10 5.01
C THR A 166 -9.87 -2.59 3.83
N TRP A 167 -11.04 -3.17 4.10
CA TRP A 167 -11.99 -3.58 3.08
C TRP A 167 -12.52 -2.40 2.25
N ASN A 168 -12.78 -1.28 2.91
CA ASN A 168 -13.23 -0.07 2.23
C ASN A 168 -12.15 0.47 1.29
N LEU A 169 -10.86 0.41 1.67
CA LEU A 169 -9.75 0.76 0.78
C LEU A 169 -9.72 -0.11 -0.47
N LEU A 170 -9.92 -1.42 -0.32
CA LEU A 170 -10.00 -2.38 -1.42
C LEU A 170 -11.20 -2.16 -2.35
N ASN A 171 -12.28 -1.57 -1.85
CA ASN A 171 -13.50 -1.31 -2.63
C ASN A 171 -13.65 0.16 -3.06
N MET A 172 -12.62 0.98 -2.88
CA MET A 172 -12.63 2.32 -3.44
C MET A 172 -12.73 2.25 -4.97
N LYS A 173 -13.41 3.22 -5.59
CA LYS A 173 -13.56 3.33 -7.05
C LYS A 173 -12.23 3.26 -7.83
N HIS A 174 -11.11 3.50 -7.15
CA HIS A 174 -9.77 3.51 -7.73
C HIS A 174 -8.91 2.29 -7.35
N ALA A 175 -9.48 1.31 -6.65
CA ALA A 175 -8.77 0.10 -6.24
C ALA A 175 -8.31 -0.77 -7.44
N GLU A 176 -9.01 -0.68 -8.58
CA GLU A 176 -8.63 -1.33 -9.85
C GLU A 176 -7.23 -0.94 -10.34
N TYR A 177 -6.71 0.19 -9.87
CA TYR A 177 -5.41 0.73 -10.26
C TYR A 177 -4.30 0.47 -9.24
N LEU A 178 -4.62 -0.20 -8.12
CA LEU A 178 -3.61 -0.67 -7.17
C LEU A 178 -2.81 -1.81 -7.81
N ALA A 179 -1.54 -1.92 -7.43
CA ALA A 179 -0.74 -3.07 -7.84
C ALA A 179 -1.39 -4.36 -7.33
N PRO A 180 -1.51 -5.42 -8.15
CA PRO A 180 -2.09 -6.69 -7.73
C PRO A 180 -1.44 -7.24 -6.45
N GLU A 181 -0.12 -7.06 -6.30
CA GLU A 181 0.63 -7.47 -5.12
C GLU A 181 0.19 -6.71 -3.86
N LEU A 182 -0.12 -5.41 -3.99
CA LEU A 182 -0.65 -4.60 -2.90
C LEU A 182 -2.07 -5.02 -2.52
N VAL A 183 -2.91 -5.32 -3.52
CA VAL A 183 -4.26 -5.82 -3.29
C VAL A 183 -4.22 -7.13 -2.51
N ALA A 184 -3.34 -8.05 -2.87
CA ALA A 184 -3.14 -9.31 -2.14
C ALA A 184 -2.74 -9.05 -0.68
N MET A 185 -1.72 -8.25 -0.43
CA MET A 185 -1.30 -7.92 0.95
C MET A 185 -2.43 -7.27 1.78
N LEU A 186 -3.26 -6.42 1.17
CA LEU A 186 -4.40 -5.81 1.86
C LEU A 186 -5.55 -6.80 2.10
N MET A 187 -5.74 -7.79 1.23
CA MET A 187 -6.68 -8.89 1.45
C MET A 187 -6.22 -9.81 2.58
N ASP A 188 -4.93 -10.14 2.61
CA ASP A 188 -4.34 -10.94 3.69
C ASP A 188 -4.47 -10.20 5.02
N LEU A 189 -4.13 -8.89 5.04
CA LEU A 189 -4.31 -8.04 6.21
C LEU A 189 -5.77 -8.03 6.70
N ASN A 190 -6.74 -7.87 5.79
CA ASN A 190 -8.16 -7.89 6.14
C ASN A 190 -8.58 -9.24 6.74
N THR A 191 -8.16 -10.33 6.11
CA THR A 191 -8.50 -11.70 6.53
C THR A 191 -7.95 -11.97 7.92
N SER A 192 -6.67 -11.72 8.15
CA SER A 192 -6.05 -11.95 9.46
C SER A 192 -6.63 -11.02 10.56
N LEU A 193 -7.08 -9.81 10.23
CA LEU A 193 -7.79 -8.96 11.20
C LEU A 193 -9.16 -9.56 11.59
N LYS A 194 -9.90 -10.14 10.64
CA LYS A 194 -11.18 -10.83 10.91
C LYS A 194 -10.97 -12.08 11.75
N ASP A 195 -9.95 -12.86 11.42
CA ASP A 195 -9.61 -14.09 12.16
C ASP A 195 -9.19 -13.77 13.59
N LEU A 196 -8.40 -12.70 13.81
CA LEU A 196 -8.06 -12.24 15.15
C LEU A 196 -9.33 -11.86 15.94
N GLY A 197 -10.27 -11.17 15.30
CA GLY A 197 -11.58 -10.88 15.90
C GLY A 197 -12.37 -12.13 16.27
N ALA A 198 -12.33 -13.17 15.44
CA ALA A 198 -12.96 -14.46 15.73
C ALA A 198 -12.33 -15.15 16.95
N HIS A 199 -10.99 -15.15 17.05
CA HIS A 199 -10.28 -15.70 18.20
C HIS A 199 -10.54 -14.92 19.49
N ILE A 200 -10.67 -13.59 19.42
CA ILE A 200 -11.08 -12.77 20.55
C ILE A 200 -12.48 -13.18 21.06
N ARG A 201 -13.44 -13.37 20.15
CA ARG A 201 -14.78 -13.85 20.52
C ARG A 201 -14.76 -15.27 21.06
N MET A 202 -13.94 -16.15 20.50
CA MET A 202 -13.77 -17.52 20.97
C MET A 202 -13.26 -17.55 22.41
N TYR A 203 -12.28 -16.71 22.74
CA TYR A 203 -11.84 -16.54 24.14
C TYR A 203 -12.98 -16.01 25.02
N GLY A 204 -13.73 -15.01 24.54
CA GLY A 204 -14.87 -14.43 25.27
C GLY A 204 -15.97 -15.44 25.63
N ARG A 205 -16.16 -16.50 24.83
CA ARG A 205 -17.10 -17.60 25.16
C ARG A 205 -16.76 -18.32 26.45
N SER A 206 -15.50 -18.24 26.91
CA SER A 206 -15.10 -18.82 28.20
C SER A 206 -15.83 -18.23 29.42
N GLU A 207 -16.38 -17.02 29.29
CA GLU A 207 -17.22 -16.40 30.33
C GLU A 207 -18.63 -17.01 30.39
N GLN A 208 -19.14 -17.51 29.26
CA GLN A 208 -20.47 -18.09 29.12
C GLN A 208 -20.47 -19.60 29.43
N PHE A 209 -19.41 -20.32 29.03
CA PHE A 209 -19.29 -21.77 29.20
C PHE A 209 -18.23 -22.11 30.25
N GLN A 210 -18.59 -22.01 31.53
CA GLN A 210 -17.65 -22.18 32.64
C GLN A 210 -17.01 -23.57 32.71
N GLU A 211 -17.75 -24.62 32.33
CA GLU A 211 -17.27 -26.01 32.32
C GLU A 211 -16.14 -26.23 31.29
N GLU A 212 -16.19 -25.48 30.17
CA GLU A 212 -15.22 -25.55 29.07
C GLU A 212 -14.28 -24.33 29.05
N ARG A 213 -14.23 -23.56 30.15
CA ARG A 213 -13.50 -22.28 30.21
C ARG A 213 -12.06 -22.40 29.72
N MET A 214 -11.34 -23.41 30.21
CA MET A 214 -9.94 -23.67 29.84
C MET A 214 -9.79 -23.97 28.34
N TYR A 215 -10.74 -24.69 27.75
CA TYR A 215 -10.73 -25.01 26.33
C TYR A 215 -10.90 -23.74 25.48
N TYR A 216 -11.89 -22.89 25.78
CA TYR A 216 -12.12 -21.64 25.04
C TYR A 216 -10.98 -20.65 25.19
N GLN A 217 -10.44 -20.49 26.41
CA GLN A 217 -9.29 -19.61 26.65
C GLN A 217 -8.06 -20.08 25.88
N ARG A 218 -7.76 -21.38 25.94
CA ARG A 218 -6.62 -21.97 25.23
C ARG A 218 -6.78 -21.83 23.71
N THR A 219 -7.92 -22.26 23.17
CA THR A 219 -8.20 -22.20 21.73
C THR A 219 -8.19 -20.77 21.21
N GLY A 220 -8.77 -19.83 21.95
CA GLY A 220 -8.74 -18.41 21.61
C GLY A 220 -7.33 -17.81 21.65
N THR A 221 -6.51 -18.19 22.63
CA THR A 221 -5.13 -17.68 22.76
C THR A 221 -4.20 -18.27 21.72
N GLU A 222 -4.22 -19.59 21.53
CA GLU A 222 -3.40 -20.29 20.53
C GLU A 222 -3.77 -19.83 19.12
N GLY A 223 -5.08 -19.75 18.80
CA GLY A 223 -5.55 -19.24 17.52
C GLY A 223 -5.15 -17.78 17.28
N ALA A 224 -5.35 -16.90 18.27
CA ALA A 224 -4.92 -15.51 18.17
C ALA A 224 -3.40 -15.40 17.93
N ALA A 225 -2.59 -16.25 18.57
CA ALA A 225 -1.14 -16.24 18.37
C ALA A 225 -0.74 -16.61 16.95
N HIS A 226 -1.36 -17.63 16.35
CA HIS A 226 -1.13 -17.96 14.94
C HIS A 226 -1.50 -16.78 14.02
N THR A 227 -2.70 -16.24 14.17
CA THR A 227 -3.13 -15.10 13.34
C THR A 227 -2.27 -13.86 13.55
N LEU A 228 -1.76 -13.62 14.77
CA LEU A 228 -0.86 -12.52 15.05
C LEU A 228 0.49 -12.69 14.34
N CYS A 229 0.97 -13.92 14.10
CA CYS A 229 2.17 -14.14 13.29
C CYS A 229 1.93 -13.63 11.86
N ASP A 230 0.83 -14.08 11.24
CA ASP A 230 0.46 -13.68 9.88
C ASP A 230 0.25 -12.15 9.78
N LEU A 231 -0.44 -11.55 10.77
CA LEU A 231 -0.62 -10.09 10.84
C LEU A 231 0.70 -9.35 10.92
N ILE A 232 1.64 -9.80 11.76
CA ILE A 232 2.92 -9.13 11.93
C ILE A 232 3.73 -9.23 10.64
N GLU A 233 3.74 -10.38 9.98
CA GLU A 233 4.42 -10.59 8.70
C GLU A 233 3.87 -9.63 7.63
N VAL A 234 2.56 -9.62 7.40
CA VAL A 234 1.93 -8.73 6.41
C VAL A 234 2.19 -7.24 6.72
N LEU A 235 2.20 -6.85 8.01
CA LEU A 235 2.47 -5.48 8.41
C LEU A 235 3.93 -5.06 8.24
N VAL A 236 4.87 -5.99 8.38
CA VAL A 236 6.29 -5.78 8.09
C VAL A 236 6.48 -5.64 6.58
N ASP A 237 5.89 -6.54 5.79
CA ASP A 237 5.95 -6.48 4.33
C ASP A 237 5.39 -5.15 3.80
N LEU A 238 4.19 -4.74 4.25
CA LEU A 238 3.60 -3.45 3.87
C LEU A 238 4.50 -2.25 4.26
N LYS A 239 5.24 -2.34 5.37
CA LYS A 239 6.19 -1.31 5.77
C LYS A 239 7.39 -1.28 4.81
N GLU A 240 7.99 -2.43 4.51
CA GLU A 240 9.12 -2.54 3.58
C GLU A 240 8.75 -2.04 2.17
N GLU A 241 7.49 -2.25 1.78
CA GLU A 241 6.94 -1.78 0.52
C GLU A 241 6.60 -0.27 0.50
N GLY A 242 6.80 0.42 1.62
CA GLY A 242 6.67 1.88 1.75
C GLY A 242 5.27 2.36 2.13
N TYR A 243 4.40 1.45 2.58
CA TYR A 243 3.01 1.69 3.00
C TYR A 243 2.88 1.80 4.53
N SER A 244 3.92 2.27 5.23
CA SER A 244 3.83 2.63 6.64
C SER A 244 4.51 3.95 6.99
N GLU A 245 5.14 4.62 6.02
CA GLU A 245 5.75 5.93 6.24
C GLU A 245 4.67 7.02 6.27
N PRO A 246 4.84 8.07 7.11
CA PRO A 246 4.04 9.27 6.94
C PRO A 246 4.26 9.82 5.52
N ALA A 247 3.19 10.26 4.85
CA ALA A 247 3.37 10.98 3.60
C ALA A 247 4.24 12.20 3.86
N ARG A 248 5.31 12.37 3.06
CA ARG A 248 6.10 13.61 3.05
C ARG A 248 5.16 14.72 2.57
N THR A 249 4.85 15.66 3.46
CA THR A 249 4.24 16.94 3.11
C THR A 249 5.16 17.75 2.22
#